data_AF-A0A6I1HDW7-F1
#
_entry.id   AF-A0A6I1HDW7-F1
#
_cell.length_a   1.000
_cell.length_b   1.000
_cell.length_c   1.000
_cell.angle_alpha   90.00
_cell.angle_beta   90.00
_cell.angle_gamma   90.00
#
_symmetry.space_group_name_H-M   'P 1'
#
loop_
_entity.id
_entity.type
_entity.pdbx_description
1 polymer ?
#
loop_
_entity_poly.entity_id
_entity_poly.type
_entity_poly.pdbx_seq_one_letter_code
_entity_poly.pdbx_strand_id
1 'polypeptide(L)'
;MKKLLAVLVGSAAALLTGCGGGGGGSTQQLAGDSGATSPLAAYIGTWQSACDNHDRQMLVIAFKSDGSGSLELTPTGETYFKADCSGPVVATDGMSAKVTGKPDGTADMLIKLADNAAATTLRVDKVTSSVPAYTFQRSGATVKYVLRDGKQQWCVDVDNGESCMLDEGMQPALSVPGGLSLRGNDLYTVMLDKGAYVLDMHYVKK
;
A
#
# COMPACT_ATOMS: atom_id res chain seq x y z
N MET A 1 -5.57 -0.74 7.53
CA MET A 1 -5.98 -0.50 6.12
C MET A 1 -6.75 0.80 5.89
N LYS A 2 -7.45 1.36 6.89
CA LYS A 2 -8.13 2.67 6.79
C LYS A 2 -7.26 3.81 6.20
N LYS A 3 -5.94 3.80 6.43
CA LYS A 3 -5.00 4.81 5.91
C LYS A 3 -4.61 4.64 4.44
N LEU A 4 -4.50 3.41 3.92
CA LEU A 4 -4.21 3.13 2.50
C LEU A 4 -5.28 3.72 1.56
N LEU A 5 -6.51 3.94 2.05
CA LEU A 5 -7.64 4.40 1.25
C LEU A 5 -8.07 5.85 1.49
N ALA A 6 -7.64 6.49 2.59
CA ALA A 6 -8.03 7.88 2.87
C ALA A 6 -7.62 8.85 1.74
N VAL A 7 -6.62 8.47 0.94
CA VAL A 7 -6.13 9.26 -0.20
C VAL A 7 -6.73 8.78 -1.54
N LEU A 8 -7.12 7.51 -1.68
CA LEU A 8 -7.66 6.95 -2.92
C LEU A 8 -9.09 7.42 -3.26
N VAL A 9 -9.89 7.79 -2.26
CA VAL A 9 -11.29 8.25 -2.46
C VAL A 9 -11.37 9.75 -2.79
N GLY A 10 -10.27 10.50 -2.69
CA GLY A 10 -10.22 11.95 -2.93
C GLY A 10 -10.16 12.41 -4.39
N SER A 11 -10.16 11.49 -5.37
CA SER A 11 -9.83 11.79 -6.77
C SER A 11 -11.00 11.57 -7.74
N ALA A 12 -12.19 12.05 -7.40
CA ALA A 12 -13.30 12.16 -8.34
C ALA A 12 -13.69 13.65 -8.53
N ALA A 13 -12.83 14.40 -9.21
CA ALA A 13 -13.21 15.68 -9.81
C ALA A 13 -12.54 15.80 -11.19
N ALA A 14 -13.39 15.87 -12.21
CA ALA A 14 -13.08 15.89 -13.62
C ALA A 14 -12.19 17.07 -14.04
N LEU A 15 -11.32 16.86 -15.04
CA LEU A 15 -11.13 17.80 -16.14
C LEU A 15 -10.85 17.06 -17.46
N LEU A 16 -11.70 17.36 -18.43
CA LEU A 16 -11.57 17.04 -19.85
C LEU A 16 -10.54 17.97 -20.52
N THR A 17 -10.08 17.50 -21.68
CA THR A 17 -9.47 18.20 -22.83
C THR A 17 -7.94 18.29 -22.89
N GLY A 18 -7.40 17.87 -24.04
CA GLY A 18 -6.00 18.07 -24.44
C GLY A 18 -5.49 17.04 -25.44
N CYS A 19 -5.90 17.16 -26.71
CA CYS A 19 -5.36 16.42 -27.84
C CYS A 19 -4.00 17.00 -28.28
N GLY A 20 -3.05 16.15 -28.65
CA GLY A 20 -1.77 16.49 -29.31
C GLY A 20 -0.63 15.64 -28.74
N GLY A 21 0.20 14.90 -29.45
CA GLY A 21 0.46 14.82 -30.89
C GLY A 21 1.99 14.70 -31.10
N GLY A 22 2.45 13.55 -31.59
CA GLY A 22 3.70 13.41 -32.37
C GLY A 22 5.03 13.14 -31.63
N GLY A 23 5.82 12.21 -32.18
CA GLY A 23 7.27 12.13 -31.94
C GLY A 23 7.84 10.72 -31.94
N GLY A 24 8.20 10.20 -33.12
CA GLY A 24 8.89 8.92 -33.28
C GLY A 24 10.35 8.98 -32.81
N GLY A 25 10.85 7.84 -32.33
CA GLY A 25 12.24 7.66 -31.92
C GLY A 25 12.50 6.20 -31.57
N SER A 26 12.78 5.40 -32.60
CA SER A 26 13.27 4.02 -32.45
C SER A 26 14.67 4.03 -31.85
N THR A 27 14.79 3.63 -30.58
CA THR A 27 16.05 3.16 -30.01
C THR A 27 15.91 1.68 -29.72
N GLN A 28 16.54 0.86 -30.59
CA GLN A 28 16.84 -0.54 -30.31
C GLN A 28 17.55 -0.63 -28.96
N GLN A 29 16.89 -1.21 -27.96
CA GLN A 29 17.55 -1.67 -26.76
C GLN A 29 18.07 -3.08 -27.04
N LEU A 30 19.38 -3.15 -27.25
CA LEU A 30 20.14 -4.38 -27.39
C LEU A 30 19.85 -5.29 -26.19
N ALA A 31 19.44 -6.51 -26.49
CA ALA A 31 19.37 -7.61 -25.54
C ALA A 31 20.80 -7.93 -25.04
N GLY A 32 20.98 -7.95 -23.73
CA GLY A 32 22.20 -8.44 -23.10
C GLY A 32 22.50 -7.78 -21.76
N ASP A 33 21.84 -8.23 -20.69
CA ASP A 33 22.55 -8.58 -19.46
C ASP A 33 21.72 -9.56 -18.63
N SER A 34 21.94 -10.85 -18.87
CA SER A 34 21.38 -11.95 -18.10
C SER A 34 22.13 -12.03 -16.76
N GLY A 35 21.81 -11.12 -15.86
CA GLY A 35 22.45 -11.00 -14.55
C GLY A 35 21.99 -9.81 -13.70
N ALA A 36 21.20 -8.88 -14.26
CA ALA A 36 20.61 -7.80 -13.49
C ALA A 36 19.56 -8.36 -12.53
N THR A 37 19.93 -8.50 -11.26
CA THR A 37 18.95 -8.62 -10.18
C THR A 37 18.02 -7.40 -10.30
N SER A 38 16.73 -7.65 -10.50
CA SER A 38 15.73 -6.58 -10.65
C SER A 38 15.96 -5.53 -9.54
N PRO A 39 15.95 -4.22 -9.86
CA PRO A 39 16.13 -3.18 -8.83
C PRO A 39 15.09 -3.30 -7.71
N LEU A 40 13.97 -3.94 -7.98
CA LEU A 40 12.93 -4.20 -6.99
C LEU A 40 13.29 -5.30 -5.96
N ALA A 41 14.37 -6.05 -6.17
CA ALA A 41 14.81 -7.11 -5.27
C ALA A 41 15.18 -6.57 -3.88
N ALA A 42 15.59 -5.32 -3.79
CA ALA A 42 15.92 -4.66 -2.52
C ALA A 42 14.70 -4.56 -1.57
N TYR A 43 13.48 -4.49 -2.12
CA TYR A 43 12.24 -4.34 -1.36
C TYR A 43 11.71 -5.67 -0.80
N ILE A 44 12.24 -6.81 -1.25
CA ILE A 44 11.75 -8.13 -0.85
C ILE A 44 11.94 -8.34 0.67
N GLY A 45 10.87 -8.76 1.32
CA GLY A 45 10.86 -9.03 2.74
C GLY A 45 9.56 -8.67 3.43
N THR A 46 9.61 -8.69 4.75
CA THR A 46 8.49 -8.37 5.64
C THR A 46 8.76 -7.04 6.31
N TRP A 47 7.80 -6.14 6.21
CA TRP A 47 7.90 -4.77 6.66
C TRP A 47 6.78 -4.46 7.63
N GLN A 48 7.07 -3.66 8.64
CA GLN A 48 6.16 -3.38 9.74
C GLN A 48 6.07 -1.87 9.98
N SER A 49 4.86 -1.34 9.99
CA SER A 49 4.62 0.07 10.30
C SER A 49 4.76 0.34 11.80
N ALA A 50 4.86 1.63 12.14
CA ALA A 50 4.70 2.05 13.53
C ALA A 50 3.32 1.63 14.06
N CYS A 51 3.22 1.48 15.38
CA CYS A 51 1.94 1.28 16.03
C CYS A 51 1.07 2.54 15.88
N ASP A 52 -0.21 2.34 15.55
CA ASP A 52 -1.22 3.38 15.48
C ASP A 52 -2.38 2.97 16.40
N ASN A 53 -2.27 3.33 17.68
CA ASN A 53 -3.20 2.89 18.71
C ASN A 53 -3.25 1.35 18.80
N HIS A 54 -4.39 0.71 18.58
CA HIS A 54 -4.46 -0.76 18.59
C HIS A 54 -3.94 -1.40 17.31
N ASP A 55 -3.71 -0.63 16.24
CA ASP A 55 -3.51 -1.18 14.91
C ASP A 55 -2.06 -1.08 14.46
N ARG A 56 -1.58 -2.16 13.84
CA ARG A 56 -0.28 -2.21 13.17
C ARG A 56 -0.42 -2.85 11.81
N GLN A 57 0.14 -2.21 10.79
CA GLN A 57 0.19 -2.80 9.45
C GLN A 57 1.49 -3.54 9.21
N MET A 58 1.36 -4.69 8.56
CA MET A 58 2.42 -5.47 7.97
C MET A 58 2.31 -5.38 6.44
N LEU A 59 3.44 -5.38 5.75
CA LEU A 59 3.52 -5.49 4.32
C LEU A 59 4.56 -6.56 3.97
N VAL A 60 4.11 -7.63 3.30
CA VAL A 60 5.02 -8.61 2.70
C VAL A 60 5.19 -8.27 1.24
N ILE A 61 6.44 -8.11 0.82
CA ILE A 61 6.81 -7.85 -0.58
C ILE A 61 7.57 -9.07 -1.09
N ALA A 62 7.08 -9.66 -2.16
CA ALA A 62 7.70 -10.77 -2.86
C ALA A 62 7.73 -10.51 -4.36
N PHE A 63 8.52 -11.27 -5.12
CA PHE A 63 8.35 -11.31 -6.56
C PHE A 63 7.16 -12.20 -6.91
N LYS A 64 6.45 -11.84 -7.98
CA LYS A 64 5.55 -12.79 -8.63
C LYS A 64 6.36 -13.97 -9.16
N SER A 65 5.83 -15.18 -8.99
CA SER A 65 6.43 -16.41 -9.49
C SER A 65 6.30 -16.60 -11.01
N ASP A 66 5.66 -15.65 -11.71
CA ASP A 66 5.42 -15.68 -13.16
C ASP A 66 6.60 -15.18 -14.01
N GLY A 67 7.72 -14.82 -13.39
CA GLY A 67 8.93 -14.35 -14.09
C GLY A 67 8.82 -12.93 -14.68
N SER A 68 7.71 -12.21 -14.44
CA SER A 68 7.50 -10.87 -15.00
C SER A 68 8.39 -9.77 -14.38
N GLY A 69 9.09 -10.09 -13.29
CA GLY A 69 9.81 -9.10 -12.48
C GLY A 69 8.89 -8.16 -11.68
N SER A 70 7.57 -8.38 -11.71
CA SER A 70 6.60 -7.64 -10.90
C SER A 70 6.61 -8.10 -9.46
N LEU A 71 6.22 -7.20 -8.56
CA LEU A 71 6.05 -7.50 -7.15
C LEU A 71 4.64 -8.03 -6.87
N GLU A 72 4.55 -8.89 -5.87
CA GLU A 72 3.35 -9.21 -5.13
C GLU A 72 3.43 -8.51 -3.77
N LEU A 73 2.42 -7.70 -3.47
CA LEU A 73 2.32 -6.88 -2.26
C LEU A 73 1.15 -7.43 -1.44
N THR A 74 1.43 -7.89 -0.23
CA THR A 74 0.41 -8.44 0.68
C THR A 74 0.33 -7.58 1.94
N PRO A 75 -0.55 -6.56 1.96
CA PRO A 75 -0.82 -5.79 3.15
C PRO A 75 -1.71 -6.56 4.12
N THR A 76 -1.36 -6.56 5.39
CA THR A 76 -2.14 -7.14 6.49
C THR A 76 -2.23 -6.14 7.63
N GLY A 77 -3.40 -6.01 8.24
CA GLY A 77 -3.58 -5.27 9.50
C GLY A 77 -3.65 -6.23 10.68
N GLU A 78 -3.03 -5.90 11.79
CA GLU A 78 -3.22 -6.57 13.06
C GLU A 78 -3.77 -5.57 14.07
N THR A 79 -4.89 -5.92 14.70
CA THR A 79 -5.43 -5.18 15.85
C THR A 79 -5.01 -5.92 17.12
N TYR A 80 -4.27 -5.24 17.97
CA TYR A 80 -3.78 -5.70 19.26
C TYR A 80 -4.74 -5.29 20.37
N PHE A 81 -4.79 -6.09 21.43
CA PHE A 81 -5.64 -5.76 22.57
C PHE A 81 -5.26 -4.42 23.21
N LYS A 82 -3.97 -4.07 23.30
CA LYS A 82 -3.51 -2.79 23.87
C LYS A 82 -3.19 -1.73 22.81
N ALA A 83 -3.38 -0.47 23.21
CA ALA A 83 -3.20 0.72 22.38
C ALA A 83 -1.73 1.07 22.03
N ASP A 84 -0.76 0.34 22.57
CA ASP A 84 0.65 0.44 22.20
C ASP A 84 1.08 -0.73 21.29
N CYS A 85 0.09 -1.45 20.75
CA CYS A 85 0.27 -2.68 19.97
C CYS A 85 1.09 -3.75 20.72
N SER A 86 0.93 -3.82 22.05
CA SER A 86 1.42 -4.93 22.87
C SER A 86 0.27 -5.87 23.27
N GLY A 87 0.63 -7.02 23.85
CA GLY A 87 -0.34 -8.07 24.17
C GLY A 87 -0.76 -8.88 22.94
N PRO A 88 -1.86 -9.65 23.04
CA PRO A 88 -2.30 -10.53 21.96
C PRO A 88 -2.93 -9.75 20.80
N VAL A 89 -2.73 -10.25 19.59
CA VAL A 89 -3.53 -9.87 18.42
C VAL A 89 -4.94 -10.43 18.60
N VAL A 90 -5.95 -9.56 18.53
CA VAL A 90 -7.37 -9.91 18.70
C VAL A 90 -8.12 -9.96 17.37
N ALA A 91 -7.60 -9.27 16.34
CA ALA A 91 -8.12 -9.37 14.98
C ALA A 91 -7.01 -9.17 13.93
N THR A 92 -7.22 -9.78 12.78
CA THR A 92 -6.37 -9.64 11.59
C THR A 92 -7.23 -9.20 10.42
N ASP A 93 -6.80 -8.13 9.76
CA ASP A 93 -7.44 -7.55 8.60
C ASP A 93 -6.66 -7.89 7.34
N GLY A 94 -7.37 -8.22 6.26
CA GLY A 94 -6.78 -8.50 4.95
C GLY A 94 -7.72 -8.17 3.79
N MET A 95 -7.22 -8.43 2.60
CA MET A 95 -7.96 -8.29 1.34
C MET A 95 -8.19 -9.66 0.72
N SER A 96 -9.34 -9.85 0.06
CA SER A 96 -9.64 -11.09 -0.68
C SER A 96 -8.78 -11.31 -1.91
N ALA A 97 -8.04 -10.29 -2.33
CA ALA A 97 -7.18 -10.31 -3.51
C ALA A 97 -5.81 -9.71 -3.19
N LYS A 98 -4.80 -10.15 -3.95
CA LYS A 98 -3.43 -9.66 -3.80
C LYS A 98 -3.20 -8.42 -4.65
N VAL A 99 -2.36 -7.53 -4.14
CA VAL A 99 -1.89 -6.36 -4.89
C VAL A 99 -0.65 -6.76 -5.67
N THR A 100 -0.53 -6.26 -6.89
CA THR A 100 0.64 -6.46 -7.75
C THR A 100 1.29 -5.12 -8.07
N GLY A 101 2.62 -5.04 -8.03
CA GLY A 101 3.37 -3.84 -8.37
C GLY A 101 4.20 -4.06 -9.63
N LYS A 102 3.75 -3.52 -10.77
CA LYS A 102 4.52 -3.58 -12.02
C LYS A 102 5.59 -2.48 -12.05
N PRO A 103 6.86 -2.77 -12.33
CA PRO A 103 7.90 -1.74 -12.44
C PRO A 103 7.55 -0.67 -13.49
N ASP A 104 7.75 0.60 -13.16
CA ASP A 104 7.50 1.77 -14.03
C ASP A 104 8.71 2.73 -14.06
N GLY A 105 9.92 2.18 -13.97
CA GLY A 105 11.14 2.98 -13.93
C GLY A 105 11.27 3.75 -12.62
N THR A 106 11.99 4.87 -12.66
CA THR A 106 12.60 5.42 -11.45
C THR A 106 12.78 6.93 -11.50
N ALA A 107 12.66 7.63 -10.37
CA ALA A 107 12.88 9.07 -10.30
C ALA A 107 13.30 9.55 -8.90
N ASP A 108 14.00 10.68 -8.83
CA ASP A 108 14.20 11.41 -7.59
C ASP A 108 13.00 12.35 -7.36
N MET A 109 12.40 12.28 -6.17
CA MET A 109 11.18 13.00 -5.82
C MET A 109 11.32 13.71 -4.48
N LEU A 110 10.78 14.92 -4.37
CA LEU A 110 10.67 15.62 -3.09
C LEU A 110 9.42 15.15 -2.36
N ILE A 111 9.61 14.38 -1.28
CA ILE A 111 8.52 13.79 -0.50
C ILE A 111 8.59 14.32 0.92
N LYS A 112 7.43 14.75 1.45
CA LYS A 112 7.29 15.11 2.86
C LYS A 112 7.01 13.85 3.67
N LEU A 113 7.96 13.46 4.53
CA LEU A 113 7.90 12.20 5.28
C LEU A 113 7.14 12.29 6.61
N ALA A 114 6.71 13.48 7.02
CA ALA A 114 5.84 13.72 8.17
C ALA A 114 5.15 15.09 8.04
N ASP A 115 3.98 15.26 8.64
CA ASP A 115 3.11 16.45 8.48
C ASP A 115 3.76 17.80 8.80
N ASN A 116 4.87 17.82 9.55
CA ASN A 116 5.62 19.03 9.88
C ASN A 116 7.11 18.98 9.48
N ALA A 117 7.51 18.01 8.65
CA ALA A 117 8.88 17.90 8.16
C ALA A 117 9.10 18.67 6.85
N ALA A 118 10.35 19.07 6.60
CA ALA A 118 10.76 19.53 5.28
C ALA A 118 10.69 18.38 4.27
N ALA A 119 10.36 18.69 3.01
CA ALA A 119 10.43 17.71 1.94
C ALA A 119 11.88 17.23 1.77
N THR A 120 12.03 15.92 1.60
CA THR A 120 13.33 15.27 1.41
C THR A 120 13.35 14.62 0.03
N THR A 121 14.49 14.73 -0.66
CA THR A 121 14.69 14.00 -1.92
C THR A 121 14.82 12.51 -1.63
N LEU A 122 13.90 11.73 -2.15
CA LEU A 122 13.95 10.27 -2.16
C LEU A 122 14.12 9.77 -3.58
N ARG A 123 15.03 8.80 -3.75
CA ARG A 123 15.10 8.01 -4.96
C ARG A 123 13.97 6.97 -4.91
N VAL A 124 12.98 7.12 -5.79
CA VAL A 124 11.76 6.31 -5.83
C VAL A 124 11.84 5.36 -7.02
N ASP A 125 11.70 4.06 -6.76
CA ASP A 125 11.39 3.07 -7.79
C ASP A 125 9.88 3.06 -7.99
N LYS A 126 9.44 3.58 -9.14
CA LYS A 126 8.02 3.71 -9.47
C LYS A 126 7.44 2.34 -9.78
N VAL A 127 6.23 2.12 -9.30
CA VAL A 127 5.45 0.93 -9.60
C VAL A 127 4.01 1.32 -9.93
N THR A 128 3.38 0.60 -10.84
CA THR A 128 1.93 0.64 -11.01
C THR A 128 1.32 -0.45 -10.15
N SER A 129 0.67 -0.06 -9.06
CA SER A 129 0.02 -0.97 -8.11
C SER A 129 -1.38 -1.30 -8.63
N SER A 130 -1.68 -2.58 -8.80
CA SER A 130 -2.96 -3.07 -9.31
C SER A 130 -3.55 -4.16 -8.42
N VAL A 131 -4.85 -4.09 -8.18
CA VAL A 131 -5.63 -5.09 -7.45
C VAL A 131 -6.92 -5.38 -8.24
N PRO A 132 -7.29 -6.65 -8.47
CA PRO A 132 -8.59 -6.98 -9.07
C PRO A 132 -9.72 -6.62 -8.09
N ALA A 133 -10.99 -6.82 -8.48
CA ALA A 133 -12.10 -6.60 -7.56
C ALA A 133 -11.89 -7.37 -6.24
N TYR A 134 -12.12 -6.70 -5.12
CA TYR A 134 -11.68 -7.16 -3.81
C TYR A 134 -12.70 -6.82 -2.71
N THR A 135 -12.65 -7.54 -1.60
CA THR A 135 -13.32 -7.16 -0.35
C THR A 135 -12.29 -7.02 0.76
N PHE A 136 -12.61 -6.21 1.76
CA PHE A 136 -11.90 -6.26 3.03
C PHE A 136 -12.50 -7.33 3.92
N GLN A 137 -11.66 -7.95 4.74
CA GLN A 137 -12.06 -8.99 5.67
C GLN A 137 -11.35 -8.77 6.98
N ARG A 138 -12.06 -8.98 8.09
CA ARG A 138 -11.52 -9.01 9.44
C ARG A 138 -11.82 -10.37 10.05
N SER A 139 -10.79 -11.00 10.62
CA SER A 139 -10.85 -12.35 11.18
C SER A 139 -10.22 -12.39 12.57
N GLY A 140 -10.65 -13.30 13.43
CA GLY A 140 -10.16 -13.44 14.79
C GLY A 140 -11.21 -14.11 15.68
N ALA A 141 -10.77 -14.76 16.76
CA ALA A 141 -11.67 -15.53 17.62
C ALA A 141 -12.75 -14.67 18.30
N THR A 142 -12.46 -13.39 18.53
CA THR A 142 -13.34 -12.44 19.21
C THR A 142 -14.04 -11.46 18.26
N VAL A 143 -13.87 -11.64 16.94
CA VAL A 143 -14.50 -10.78 15.94
C VAL A 143 -16.01 -11.07 15.89
N LYS A 144 -16.80 -10.01 16.01
CA LYS A 144 -18.26 -10.03 15.90
C LYS A 144 -18.66 -9.31 14.62
N TYR A 145 -19.64 -9.85 13.88
CA TYR A 145 -20.24 -9.18 12.73
C TYR A 145 -21.58 -8.58 13.15
N VAL A 146 -21.67 -7.25 13.15
CA VAL A 146 -22.79 -6.51 13.74
C VAL A 146 -23.32 -5.44 12.81
N LEU A 147 -24.65 -5.24 12.84
CA LEU A 147 -25.32 -4.15 12.14
C LEU A 147 -25.37 -2.93 13.08
N ARG A 148 -24.69 -1.84 12.74
CA ARG A 148 -24.71 -0.57 13.48
C ARG A 148 -24.90 0.58 12.49
N ASP A 149 -25.84 1.48 12.79
CA ASP A 149 -26.22 2.60 11.93
C ASP A 149 -26.60 2.20 10.51
N GLY A 150 -27.26 1.05 10.38
CA GLY A 150 -27.70 0.50 9.08
C GLY A 150 -26.56 -0.06 8.22
N LYS A 151 -25.33 -0.14 8.74
CA LYS A 151 -24.18 -0.72 8.03
C LYS A 151 -23.58 -1.89 8.79
N GLN A 152 -23.19 -2.92 8.04
CA GLN A 152 -22.53 -4.08 8.62
C GLN A 152 -21.07 -3.76 8.96
N GLN A 153 -20.61 -4.22 10.11
CA GLN A 153 -19.26 -3.94 10.61
C GLN A 153 -18.69 -5.18 11.29
N TRP A 154 -17.39 -5.42 11.13
CA TRP A 154 -16.64 -6.36 11.96
C TRP A 154 -16.03 -5.62 13.13
N CYS A 155 -16.45 -5.96 14.33
CA CYS A 155 -16.01 -5.33 15.56
C CYS A 155 -15.26 -6.32 16.45
N VAL A 156 -14.28 -5.83 17.20
CA VAL A 156 -13.53 -6.61 18.19
C VAL A 156 -13.32 -5.78 19.44
N ASP A 157 -13.45 -6.42 20.60
CA ASP A 157 -13.19 -5.79 21.90
C ASP A 157 -11.68 -5.54 22.04
N VAL A 158 -11.30 -4.35 22.47
CA VAL A 158 -9.93 -3.95 22.79
C VAL A 158 -9.88 -3.34 24.19
N ASP A 159 -8.68 -3.15 24.75
CA ASP A 159 -8.55 -2.49 26.05
C ASP A 159 -9.18 -1.09 25.98
N ASN A 160 -10.09 -0.80 26.92
CA ASN A 160 -10.85 0.44 27.00
C ASN A 160 -11.72 0.78 25.77
N GLY A 161 -12.20 -0.22 25.00
CA GLY A 161 -13.17 0.06 23.94
C GLY A 161 -13.40 -1.06 22.93
N GLU A 162 -13.73 -0.64 21.71
CA GLU A 162 -14.02 -1.52 20.58
C GLU A 162 -13.37 -0.96 19.32
N SER A 163 -12.80 -1.83 18.49
CA SER A 163 -12.31 -1.49 17.15
C SER A 163 -13.25 -2.09 16.10
N CYS A 164 -13.87 -1.24 15.29
CA CYS A 164 -14.76 -1.64 14.20
C CYS A 164 -14.20 -1.29 12.83
N MET A 165 -14.35 -2.22 11.89
CA MET A 165 -14.12 -2.05 10.47
C MET A 165 -15.44 -2.20 9.72
N LEU A 166 -15.76 -1.20 8.90
CA LEU A 166 -16.96 -1.23 8.06
C LEU A 166 -16.83 -2.32 7.00
N ASP A 167 -17.91 -3.06 6.78
CA ASP A 167 -18.08 -3.90 5.61
C ASP A 167 -18.57 -3.05 4.45
N GLU A 168 -17.63 -2.58 3.63
CA GLU A 168 -17.90 -1.81 2.42
C GLU A 168 -18.30 -2.72 1.24
N GLY A 169 -18.36 -4.03 1.44
CA GLY A 169 -18.66 -5.01 0.40
C GLY A 169 -17.58 -5.05 -0.69
N MET A 170 -17.99 -5.46 -1.88
CA MET A 170 -17.10 -5.59 -3.03
C MET A 170 -16.67 -4.23 -3.56
N GLN A 171 -15.35 -4.02 -3.58
CA GLN A 171 -14.69 -2.90 -4.22
C GLN A 171 -14.33 -3.26 -5.67
N PRO A 172 -14.40 -2.29 -6.59
CA PRO A 172 -13.99 -2.51 -7.97
C PRO A 172 -12.47 -2.73 -8.07
N ALA A 173 -12.04 -3.33 -9.18
CA ALA A 173 -10.62 -3.39 -9.50
C ALA A 173 -10.03 -1.97 -9.60
N LEU A 174 -8.79 -1.83 -9.16
CA LEU A 174 -8.10 -0.54 -9.10
C LEU A 174 -6.65 -0.69 -9.60
N SER A 175 -6.17 0.32 -10.31
CA SER A 175 -4.77 0.45 -10.72
C SER A 175 -4.33 1.89 -10.54
N VAL A 176 -3.25 2.10 -9.78
CA VAL A 176 -2.76 3.43 -9.41
C VAL A 176 -1.24 3.52 -9.51
N PRO A 177 -0.70 4.65 -9.99
CA PRO A 177 0.73 4.92 -9.89
C PRO A 177 1.16 5.08 -8.43
N GLY A 178 2.25 4.42 -8.07
CA GLY A 178 2.89 4.50 -6.76
C GLY A 178 4.39 4.33 -6.89
N GLY A 179 5.04 4.08 -5.76
CA GLY A 179 6.47 3.86 -5.72
C GLY A 179 6.94 3.35 -4.37
N LEU A 180 8.15 2.81 -4.38
CA LEU A 180 8.85 2.33 -3.21
C LEU A 180 10.18 3.08 -3.09
N SER A 181 10.62 3.32 -1.87
CA SER A 181 11.95 3.88 -1.59
C SER A 181 12.50 3.29 -0.31
N LEU A 182 13.81 3.00 -0.31
CA LEU A 182 14.52 2.50 0.87
C LEU A 182 15.50 3.55 1.41
N ARG A 183 15.59 3.61 2.73
CA ARG A 183 16.66 4.31 3.44
C ARG A 183 17.13 3.45 4.61
N GLY A 184 18.19 2.68 4.41
CA GLY A 184 18.61 1.70 5.40
C GLY A 184 17.52 0.64 5.63
N ASN A 185 17.00 0.55 6.86
CA ASN A 185 15.93 -0.38 7.22
C ASN A 185 14.52 0.22 7.07
N ASP A 186 14.42 1.47 6.63
CA ASP A 186 13.15 2.13 6.38
C ASP A 186 12.67 1.88 4.95
N LEU A 187 11.41 1.49 4.82
CA LEU A 187 10.66 1.42 3.58
C LEU A 187 9.60 2.53 3.58
N TYR A 188 9.61 3.33 2.53
CA TYR A 188 8.56 4.30 2.25
C TYR A 188 7.77 3.83 1.04
N THR A 189 6.46 3.67 1.19
CA THR A 189 5.53 3.60 0.05
C THR A 189 5.06 5.01 -0.26
N VAL A 190 5.00 5.33 -1.55
CA VAL A 190 4.47 6.60 -2.03
C VAL A 190 3.37 6.35 -3.05
N MET A 191 2.43 7.27 -3.12
CA MET A 191 1.33 7.23 -4.08
C MET A 191 1.15 8.57 -4.75
N LEU A 192 0.65 8.55 -5.99
CA LEU A 192 0.29 9.76 -6.70
C LEU A 192 -1.03 10.31 -6.15
N ASP A 193 -1.00 11.48 -5.52
CA ASP A 193 -2.17 12.24 -5.09
C ASP A 193 -2.17 13.62 -5.76
N LYS A 194 -3.25 13.94 -6.47
CA LYS A 194 -3.45 15.24 -7.15
C LYS A 194 -2.24 15.71 -8.00
N GLY A 195 -1.57 14.77 -8.67
CA GLY A 195 -0.43 15.04 -9.55
C GLY A 195 0.93 15.15 -8.85
N ALA A 196 0.99 14.97 -7.53
CA ALA A 196 2.24 14.90 -6.77
C ALA A 196 2.36 13.57 -6.03
N TYR A 197 3.56 13.02 -5.96
CA TYR A 197 3.80 11.85 -5.10
C TYR A 197 3.85 12.30 -3.64
N VAL A 198 3.09 11.60 -2.80
CA VAL A 198 3.04 11.82 -1.35
C VAL A 198 3.38 10.53 -0.62
N LEU A 199 3.83 10.64 0.63
CA LEU A 199 4.02 9.48 1.49
C LEU A 199 2.65 8.80 1.70
N ASP A 200 2.60 7.50 1.43
CA ASP A 200 1.46 6.66 1.77
C ASP A 200 1.71 6.03 3.14
N MET A 201 2.74 5.20 3.26
CA MET A 201 3.08 4.52 4.51
C MET A 201 4.60 4.46 4.72
N HIS A 202 5.00 4.50 5.99
CA HIS A 202 6.36 4.22 6.44
C HIS A 202 6.36 2.89 7.20
N TYR A 203 7.31 2.03 6.82
CA TYR A 203 7.57 0.75 7.44
C TYR A 203 9.04 0.61 7.81
N VAL A 204 9.33 -0.25 8.77
CA VAL A 204 10.67 -0.70 9.14
C VAL A 204 10.78 -2.19 8.87
N LYS A 205 11.95 -2.65 8.43
CA LYS A 205 12.22 -4.06 8.19
C LYS A 205 12.06 -4.88 9.49
N LYS A 206 11.35 -6.01 9.40
CA LYS A 206 11.17 -6.96 10.50
C LYS A 206 12.29 -7.99 10.56
#